data_AF-A0A3A0F4J2-F1
#
_entry.id   AF-A0A3A0F4J2-F1
#
_cell.length_a   1.000
_cell.length_b   1.000
_cell.length_c   1.000
_cell.angle_alpha   90.00
_cell.angle_beta   90.00
_cell.angle_gamma   90.00
#
_symmetry.space_group_name_H-M   'P 1'
#
loop_
_entity.id
_entity.type
_entity.pdbx_description
1 polymer ?
#
loop_
_entity_poly.entity_id
_entity_poly.type
_entity_poly.pdbx_seq_one_letter_code
_entity_poly.pdbx_strand_id
1 'polypeptide(L)'
;MTNEPPVAFRPSLAAAAAFALALLVGGCATVQDRAGAVGSATPESVDASPAAPEPGRRKLAEGVDRYDAGDFGGAIRALNAPEIDGSDTATRVEAGKYLAFSYCVTNRRTLCRKTFDRVLAIDPGFALTPAEAGHPLWGPVFVQARKAADRRAN
;
A
#
# COMPACT_ATOMS: atom_id res chain seq x y z
N MET A 1 -5.20 47.92 13.38
CA MET A 1 -5.02 48.36 11.98
C MET A 1 -3.56 48.73 11.79
N THR A 2 -2.74 47.74 11.47
CA THR A 2 -1.39 47.93 10.93
C THR A 2 -1.20 46.85 9.86
N ASN A 3 -1.00 47.32 8.64
CA ASN A 3 -0.88 46.55 7.41
C ASN A 3 0.48 45.83 7.37
N GLU A 4 0.48 44.53 7.06
CA GLU A 4 1.67 43.84 6.56
C GLU A 4 1.57 43.65 5.04
N PRO A 5 2.63 43.94 4.27
CA PRO A 5 2.66 43.79 2.82
C PRO A 5 2.81 42.31 2.37
N PRO A 6 2.32 41.96 1.17
CA PRO A 6 2.37 40.59 0.65
C PRO A 6 3.79 40.18 0.23
N VAL A 7 4.20 38.98 0.63
CA VAL A 7 5.43 38.33 0.16
C VAL A 7 5.24 37.91 -1.30
N ALA A 8 6.09 38.49 -2.17
CA ALA A 8 6.07 38.33 -3.60
C ALA A 8 6.52 36.93 -4.06
N PHE A 9 5.68 36.31 -4.89
CA PHE A 9 5.92 35.11 -5.66
C PHE A 9 6.96 35.40 -6.77
N ARG A 10 8.08 34.66 -6.81
CA ARG A 10 9.10 34.78 -7.87
C ARG A 10 9.08 33.53 -8.77
N PRO A 11 8.52 33.58 -9.99
CA PRO A 11 8.70 32.52 -10.97
C PRO A 11 10.08 32.67 -11.64
N SER A 12 10.98 31.71 -11.44
CA SER A 12 12.19 31.59 -12.26
C SER A 12 11.82 30.91 -13.58
N LEU A 13 11.63 31.74 -14.62
CA LEU A 13 11.69 31.34 -16.01
C LEU A 13 13.17 31.23 -16.40
N ALA A 14 13.66 30.04 -16.72
CA ALA A 14 14.88 29.89 -17.47
C ALA A 14 14.94 28.56 -18.22
N ALA A 15 15.00 28.71 -19.54
CA ALA A 15 15.67 27.88 -20.52
C ALA A 15 15.13 26.46 -20.77
N ALA A 16 14.34 26.39 -21.84
CA ALA A 16 14.28 25.25 -22.72
C ALA A 16 15.68 24.78 -23.13
N ALA A 17 15.95 23.49 -22.97
CA ALA A 17 17.00 22.79 -23.70
C ALA A 17 16.44 21.44 -24.12
N ALA A 18 15.91 21.41 -25.35
CA ALA A 18 15.54 20.21 -26.04
C ALA A 18 16.82 19.41 -26.35
N PHE A 19 17.07 18.33 -25.62
CA PHE A 19 18.01 17.31 -26.04
C PHE A 19 17.22 16.11 -26.56
N ALA A 20 16.91 16.17 -27.85
CA ALA A 20 16.57 15.01 -28.64
C ALA A 20 17.88 14.25 -28.93
N LEU A 21 18.04 13.07 -28.33
CA LEU A 21 19.00 12.09 -28.80
C LEU A 21 18.34 10.72 -28.87
N ALA A 22 17.85 10.41 -30.06
CA ALA A 22 17.45 9.08 -30.45
C ALA A 22 18.71 8.25 -30.70
N LEU A 23 18.85 7.12 -29.99
CA LEU A 23 19.72 6.02 -30.40
C LEU A 23 18.95 4.70 -30.27
N LEU A 24 18.69 4.11 -31.44
CA LEU A 24 18.15 2.79 -31.72
C LEU A 24 19.25 1.73 -31.63
N VAL A 25 19.12 0.70 -30.79
CA VAL A 25 19.60 -0.68 -30.99
C VAL A 25 18.79 -1.55 -30.00
N GLY A 26 17.99 -2.59 -30.32
CA GLY A 26 18.13 -3.61 -31.35
C GLY A 26 18.63 -4.91 -30.72
N GLY A 27 17.76 -5.71 -30.09
CA GLY A 27 18.17 -6.93 -29.37
C GLY A 27 17.08 -7.98 -29.19
N CYS A 28 16.50 -8.48 -30.29
CA CYS A 28 15.79 -9.76 -30.33
C CYS A 28 16.65 -10.77 -31.09
N ALA A 29 17.19 -11.76 -30.40
CA ALA A 29 17.40 -13.14 -30.86
C ALA A 29 18.28 -13.89 -29.86
N THR A 30 17.80 -15.00 -29.30
CA THR A 30 18.23 -16.33 -29.74
C THR A 30 17.39 -17.38 -29.02
N VAL A 31 16.67 -18.14 -29.84
CA VAL A 31 16.15 -19.47 -29.53
C VAL A 31 17.32 -20.40 -29.28
N GLN A 32 17.34 -21.09 -28.13
CA GLN A 32 18.13 -22.31 -27.95
C GLN A 32 17.15 -23.48 -27.80
N ASP A 33 16.76 -24.02 -28.95
CA ASP A 33 16.16 -25.34 -29.07
C ASP A 33 17.30 -26.36 -29.15
N ARG A 34 17.31 -27.35 -28.24
CA ARG A 34 17.42 -28.79 -28.53
C ARG A 34 18.17 -29.61 -27.46
N ALA A 35 17.40 -30.60 -27.00
CA ALA A 35 17.74 -32.01 -26.85
C ALA A 35 18.56 -32.48 -25.64
N GLY A 36 17.85 -33.11 -24.71
CA GLY A 36 18.03 -34.55 -24.52
C GLY A 36 18.66 -34.98 -23.20
N ALA A 37 17.81 -35.38 -22.25
CA ALA A 37 18.12 -36.51 -21.37
C ALA A 37 16.80 -37.13 -20.89
N VAL A 38 16.51 -38.31 -21.42
CA VAL A 38 15.46 -39.20 -20.93
C VAL A 38 15.94 -39.74 -19.58
N GLY A 39 15.30 -39.30 -18.50
CA GLY A 39 15.54 -39.76 -17.14
C GLY A 39 14.22 -40.28 -16.57
N SER A 40 14.20 -41.58 -16.31
CA SER A 40 13.02 -42.35 -15.93
C SER A 40 12.43 -41.93 -14.58
N ALA A 41 11.10 -42.02 -14.52
CA ALA A 41 10.22 -41.62 -13.42
C ALA A 41 10.63 -42.11 -12.02
N THR A 42 10.46 -41.22 -11.05
CA THR A 42 10.12 -41.52 -9.64
C THR A 42 8.94 -40.60 -9.29
N PRO A 43 7.90 -41.06 -8.58
CA PRO A 43 6.60 -40.39 -8.59
C PRO A 43 6.58 -39.14 -7.70
N GLU A 44 6.08 -38.06 -8.31
CA GLU A 44 5.15 -37.11 -7.71
C GLU A 44 5.60 -36.42 -6.41
N SER A 45 6.64 -35.61 -6.54
CA SER A 45 6.62 -34.34 -5.82
C SER A 45 5.48 -33.53 -6.43
N VAL A 46 4.38 -33.40 -5.68
CA VAL A 46 3.30 -32.46 -5.98
C VAL A 46 3.90 -31.08 -6.16
N ASP A 47 4.09 -30.73 -7.43
CA ASP A 47 4.37 -29.38 -7.89
C ASP A 47 3.15 -28.57 -7.49
N ALA A 48 3.21 -27.97 -6.31
CA ALA A 48 2.24 -27.00 -5.86
C ALA A 48 2.40 -25.77 -6.74
N SER A 49 1.75 -25.82 -7.91
CA SER A 49 1.43 -24.63 -8.70
C SER A 49 0.97 -23.56 -7.71
N PRO A 50 1.58 -22.36 -7.71
CA PRO A 50 1.24 -21.35 -6.72
C PRO A 50 -0.25 -21.08 -6.84
N ALA A 51 -1.02 -21.53 -5.85
CA ALA A 51 -2.45 -21.30 -5.79
C ALA A 51 -2.68 -19.80 -5.99
N ALA A 52 -3.55 -19.46 -6.94
CA ALA A 52 -3.86 -18.06 -7.20
C ALA A 52 -4.22 -17.39 -5.87
N PRO A 53 -3.68 -16.18 -5.57
CA PRO A 53 -3.94 -15.54 -4.29
C PRO A 53 -5.43 -15.40 -4.06
N GLU A 54 -5.88 -15.77 -2.85
CA GLU A 54 -7.29 -15.66 -2.44
C GLU A 54 -7.84 -14.27 -2.77
N PRO A 55 -9.14 -14.13 -3.11
CA PRO A 55 -9.72 -12.89 -3.62
C PRO A 55 -9.38 -11.63 -2.80
N GLY A 56 -9.38 -11.70 -1.47
CA GLY A 56 -9.02 -10.56 -0.64
C GLY A 56 -7.53 -10.25 -0.63
N ARG A 57 -6.63 -11.23 -0.77
CA ARG A 57 -5.19 -10.92 -0.98
C ARG A 57 -4.95 -10.17 -2.28
N ARG A 58 -5.73 -10.46 -3.34
CA ARG A 58 -5.68 -9.67 -4.58
C ARG A 58 -6.14 -8.23 -4.36
N LYS A 59 -7.19 -8.03 -3.55
CA LYS A 59 -7.67 -6.68 -3.20
C LYS A 59 -6.72 -5.91 -2.30
N LEU A 60 -6.04 -6.61 -1.39
CA LEU A 60 -4.96 -6.04 -0.60
C LEU A 60 -3.82 -5.58 -1.51
N ALA A 61 -3.31 -6.45 -2.39
CA ALA A 61 -2.26 -6.10 -3.34
C ALA A 61 -2.66 -4.89 -4.21
N GLU A 62 -3.86 -4.91 -4.82
CA GLU A 62 -4.38 -3.77 -5.57
C GLU A 62 -4.40 -2.48 -4.72
N GLY A 63 -4.84 -2.57 -3.47
CA GLY A 63 -4.91 -1.42 -2.57
C GLY A 63 -3.55 -0.86 -2.19
N VAL A 64 -2.57 -1.72 -1.95
CA VAL A 64 -1.18 -1.34 -1.66
C VAL A 64 -0.53 -0.69 -2.88
N ASP A 65 -0.66 -1.29 -4.06
CA ASP A 65 -0.11 -0.73 -5.31
C ASP A 65 -0.65 0.68 -5.57
N ARG A 66 -1.93 0.92 -5.29
CA ARG A 66 -2.56 2.24 -5.45
C ARG A 66 -2.11 3.22 -4.38
N TYR A 67 -1.91 2.77 -3.15
CA TYR A 67 -1.38 3.58 -2.07
C TYR A 67 0.04 4.07 -2.39
N ASP A 68 0.90 3.15 -2.84
CA ASP A 68 2.29 3.44 -3.21
C ASP A 68 2.37 4.37 -4.43
N ALA A 69 1.41 4.25 -5.36
CA ALA A 69 1.27 5.17 -6.50
C ALA A 69 0.67 6.55 -6.12
N GLY A 70 0.26 6.75 -4.87
CA GLY A 70 -0.41 7.99 -4.42
C GLY A 70 -1.89 8.11 -4.84
N ASP A 71 -2.47 7.10 -5.48
CA ASP A 71 -3.91 7.00 -5.73
C ASP A 71 -4.64 6.53 -4.45
N PHE A 72 -4.65 7.40 -3.44
CA PHE A 72 -5.31 7.10 -2.16
C PHE A 72 -6.81 6.87 -2.32
N GLY A 73 -7.44 7.48 -3.33
CA GLY A 73 -8.84 7.25 -3.66
C GLY A 73 -9.10 5.83 -4.17
N GLY A 74 -8.22 5.33 -5.05
CA GLY A 74 -8.23 3.94 -5.51
C GLY A 74 -7.89 2.95 -4.41
N ALA A 75 -6.88 3.26 -3.58
CA ALA A 75 -6.53 2.45 -2.42
C ALA A 75 -7.73 2.27 -1.48
N ILE A 76 -8.43 3.38 -1.15
CA ILE A 76 -9.65 3.32 -0.32
C ILE A 76 -10.71 2.42 -0.94
N ARG A 77 -10.93 2.47 -2.26
CA ARG A 77 -11.93 1.61 -2.92
C ARG A 77 -11.53 0.14 -2.87
N ALA A 78 -10.28 -0.19 -3.19
CA ALA A 78 -9.79 -1.57 -3.19
C ALA A 78 -9.78 -2.19 -1.78
N LEU A 79 -9.36 -1.43 -0.76
CA LEU A 79 -9.22 -1.92 0.62
C LEU A 79 -10.53 -1.95 1.41
N ASN A 80 -11.63 -1.39 0.87
CA ASN A 80 -12.99 -1.57 1.41
C ASN A 80 -13.78 -2.67 0.69
N ALA A 81 -13.14 -3.42 -0.21
CA ALA A 81 -13.82 -4.46 -0.96
C ALA A 81 -14.27 -5.60 -0.02
N PRO A 82 -15.46 -6.18 -0.21
CA PRO A 82 -16.02 -7.20 0.68
C PRO A 82 -15.14 -8.47 0.79
N GLU A 83 -14.30 -8.73 -0.22
CA GLU A 83 -13.32 -9.81 -0.22
C GLU A 83 -12.30 -9.67 0.91
N ILE A 84 -11.99 -8.45 1.34
CA ILE A 84 -11.13 -8.19 2.51
C ILE A 84 -11.80 -8.72 3.77
N ASP A 85 -13.08 -8.44 3.99
CA ASP A 85 -13.79 -8.82 5.22
C ASP A 85 -13.87 -10.34 5.40
N GLY A 86 -13.95 -11.09 4.30
CA GLY A 86 -13.92 -12.55 4.28
C GLY A 86 -12.53 -13.19 4.35
N SER A 87 -11.46 -12.39 4.40
CA SER A 87 -10.08 -12.89 4.40
C SER A 87 -9.55 -13.25 5.79
N ASP A 88 -8.39 -13.89 5.80
CA ASP A 88 -7.64 -14.16 7.03
C ASP A 88 -7.33 -12.88 7.83
N THR A 89 -7.06 -13.05 9.12
CA THR A 89 -6.80 -11.94 10.04
C THR A 89 -5.62 -11.07 9.59
N ALA A 90 -4.55 -11.67 9.06
CA ALA A 90 -3.38 -10.92 8.59
C ALA A 90 -3.75 -9.97 7.43
N THR A 91 -4.48 -10.49 6.45
CA THR A 91 -4.96 -9.71 5.29
C THR A 91 -5.86 -8.55 5.73
N ARG A 92 -6.77 -8.79 6.69
CA ARG A 92 -7.66 -7.75 7.22
C ARG A 92 -6.92 -6.67 8.00
N VAL A 93 -5.93 -7.06 8.81
CA VAL A 93 -5.09 -6.14 9.58
C VAL A 93 -4.24 -5.28 8.65
N GLU A 94 -3.60 -5.91 7.66
CA GLU A 94 -2.75 -5.19 6.70
C GLU A 94 -3.58 -4.25 5.82
N ALA A 95 -4.71 -4.70 5.29
CA ALA A 95 -5.62 -3.86 4.51
C ALA A 95 -6.14 -2.69 5.36
N GLY A 96 -6.49 -2.95 6.62
CA GLY A 96 -6.90 -1.92 7.57
C GLY A 96 -5.82 -0.87 7.83
N LYS A 97 -4.55 -1.27 7.92
CA LYS A 97 -3.41 -0.33 8.06
C LYS A 97 -3.34 0.64 6.89
N TYR A 98 -3.25 0.13 5.66
CA TYR A 98 -3.17 0.98 4.46
C TYR A 98 -4.43 1.81 4.24
N LEU A 99 -5.60 1.27 4.59
CA LEU A 99 -6.87 1.99 4.52
C LEU A 99 -6.89 3.17 5.51
N ALA A 100 -6.40 2.96 6.73
CA ALA A 100 -6.30 4.02 7.73
C ALA A 100 -5.34 5.12 7.27
N PHE A 101 -4.14 4.76 6.77
CA PHE A 101 -3.20 5.71 6.20
C PHE A 101 -3.82 6.53 5.06
N SER A 102 -4.49 5.86 4.12
CA SER A 102 -5.18 6.48 2.99
C SER A 102 -6.25 7.49 3.45
N TYR A 103 -7.04 7.16 4.49
CA TYR A 103 -7.99 8.10 5.06
C TYR A 103 -7.32 9.29 5.76
N CYS A 104 -6.20 9.08 6.42
CA CYS A 104 -5.48 10.14 7.09
C CYS A 104 -4.89 11.16 6.08
N VAL A 105 -4.26 10.69 5.00
CA VAL A 105 -3.68 11.59 3.97
C VAL A 105 -4.73 12.28 3.10
N THR A 106 -5.95 11.73 3.03
CA THR A 106 -7.09 12.35 2.34
C THR A 106 -7.97 13.23 3.25
N ASN A 107 -7.46 13.62 4.42
CA ASN A 107 -8.13 14.47 5.40
C ASN A 107 -9.46 13.90 5.96
N ARG A 108 -9.66 12.59 5.90
CA ARG A 108 -10.85 11.89 6.44
C ARG A 108 -10.56 11.34 7.84
N ARG A 109 -10.19 12.23 8.76
CA ARG A 109 -9.67 11.86 10.10
C ARG A 109 -10.57 10.95 10.92
N THR A 110 -11.89 11.14 10.87
CA THR A 110 -12.85 10.28 11.59
C THR A 110 -12.81 8.84 11.09
N LEU A 111 -12.74 8.65 9.76
CA LEU A 111 -12.61 7.32 9.17
C LEU A 111 -11.24 6.73 9.47
N CYS A 112 -10.16 7.51 9.38
CA CYS A 112 -8.82 7.07 9.75
C CYS A 112 -8.77 6.46 11.17
N ARG A 113 -9.35 7.18 12.16
CA ARG A 113 -9.39 6.65 13.54
C ARG A 113 -10.25 5.39 13.66
N LYS A 114 -11.45 5.40 13.07
CA LYS A 114 -12.34 4.23 13.09
C LYS A 114 -11.70 2.99 12.47
N THR A 115 -10.92 3.15 11.41
CA THR A 115 -10.20 2.04 10.80
C THR A 115 -9.12 1.50 11.73
N PHE A 116 -8.34 2.36 12.40
CA PHE A 116 -7.40 1.88 13.43
C PHE A 116 -8.10 1.22 14.63
N ASP A 117 -9.24 1.77 15.08
CA ASP A 117 -10.05 1.13 16.12
C ASP A 117 -10.47 -0.29 15.70
N ARG A 118 -10.85 -0.49 14.43
CA ARG A 118 -11.18 -1.81 13.87
C ARG A 118 -9.96 -2.73 13.83
N VAL A 119 -8.81 -2.24 13.34
CA VAL A 119 -7.57 -3.02 13.31
C VAL A 119 -7.21 -3.51 14.70
N LEU A 120 -7.25 -2.64 15.70
CA LEU A 120 -6.96 -2.97 17.10
C LEU A 120 -7.99 -3.89 17.76
N ALA A 121 -9.23 -3.91 17.25
CA ALA A 121 -10.24 -4.86 17.70
C ALA A 121 -10.01 -6.27 17.10
N ILE A 122 -9.44 -6.36 15.90
CA ILE A 122 -9.09 -7.62 15.24
C ILE A 122 -7.79 -8.19 15.79
N ASP A 123 -6.77 -7.33 15.94
CA ASP A 123 -5.46 -7.66 16.49
C ASP A 123 -5.09 -6.64 17.57
N PRO A 124 -5.33 -6.96 18.85
CA PRO A 124 -4.95 -6.10 19.98
C PRO A 124 -3.44 -5.84 20.06
N GLY A 125 -2.60 -6.72 19.50
CA GLY A 125 -1.14 -6.60 19.48
C GLY A 125 -0.60 -5.70 18.37
N PHE A 126 -1.45 -5.29 17.41
CA PHE A 126 -1.03 -4.55 16.22
C PHE A 126 -0.24 -3.27 16.57
N ALA A 127 0.97 -3.13 16.04
CA ALA A 127 1.80 -1.96 16.22
C ALA A 127 2.28 -1.42 14.88
N LEU A 128 2.31 -0.08 14.77
CA LEU A 128 3.01 0.58 13.68
C LEU A 128 4.52 0.44 13.88
N THR A 129 5.26 0.32 12.78
CA THR A 129 6.72 0.43 12.80
C THR A 129 7.14 1.83 13.29
N PRO A 130 8.39 2.02 13.77
CA PRO A 130 8.86 3.34 14.20
C PRO A 130 8.73 4.41 13.11
N ALA A 131 9.00 4.05 11.86
CA ALA A 131 8.87 4.96 10.72
C ALA A 131 7.41 5.37 10.47
N GLU A 132 6.48 4.42 10.53
CA GLU A 132 5.05 4.69 10.39
C GLU A 132 4.52 5.51 11.59
N ALA A 133 4.90 5.15 12.82
CA ALA A 133 4.43 5.83 14.02
C ALA A 133 4.86 7.31 14.09
N GLY A 134 6.00 7.66 13.50
CA GLY A 134 6.52 9.02 13.43
C GLY A 134 5.81 9.94 12.43
N HIS A 135 4.89 9.44 11.60
CA HIS A 135 4.26 10.26 10.57
C HIS A 135 3.27 11.28 11.15
N PRO A 136 3.33 12.57 10.77
CA PRO A 136 2.58 13.64 11.41
C PRO A 136 1.05 13.52 11.25
N LEU A 137 0.58 12.90 10.16
CA LEU A 137 -0.86 12.82 9.87
C LEU A 137 -1.57 11.66 10.59
N TRP A 138 -0.92 10.49 10.72
CA TRP A 138 -1.58 9.30 11.25
C TRP A 138 -1.01 8.82 12.59
N GLY A 139 0.25 9.15 12.94
CA GLY A 139 0.85 8.77 14.22
C GLY A 139 -0.02 9.21 15.42
N PRO A 140 -0.42 10.49 15.52
CA PRO A 140 -1.31 10.95 16.58
C PRO A 140 -2.68 10.27 16.58
N VAL A 141 -3.18 9.87 15.41
CA VAL A 141 -4.48 9.18 15.29
C VAL A 141 -4.37 7.74 15.82
N PHE A 142 -3.30 7.04 15.46
CA PHE A 142 -3.03 5.69 15.96
C PHE A 142 -2.85 5.69 17.48
N VAL A 143 -2.10 6.64 18.05
CA VAL A 143 -1.93 6.78 19.51
C VAL A 143 -3.29 6.96 20.21
N GLN A 144 -4.20 7.76 19.64
CA GLN A 144 -5.55 7.91 20.18
C GLN A 144 -6.35 6.60 20.15
N ALA A 145 -6.29 5.87 19.04
CA ALA A 145 -6.97 4.59 18.88
C ALA A 145 -6.42 3.53 19.86
N ARG A 146 -5.09 3.42 19.97
CA ARG A 146 -4.39 2.55 20.93
C ARG A 146 -4.81 2.85 22.36
N LYS A 147 -4.72 4.12 22.80
CA LYS A 147 -5.15 4.51 24.14
C LYS A 147 -6.63 4.16 24.40
N ALA A 148 -7.48 4.23 23.39
CA ALA A 148 -8.89 3.85 23.52
C ALA A 148 -9.08 2.33 23.59
N ALA A 149 -8.32 1.56 22.83
CA ALA A 149 -8.31 0.10 22.90
C ALA A 149 -7.82 -0.39 24.27
N ASP A 150 -6.73 0.17 24.79
CA ASP A 150 -6.16 -0.22 26.08
C ASP A 150 -7.15 0.04 27.23
N ARG A 151 -7.91 1.16 27.17
CA ARG A 151 -8.99 1.45 28.13
C ARG A 151 -10.18 0.49 28.07
N ARG A 152 -10.40 -0.20 26.95
CA ARG A 152 -11.47 -1.21 26.80
C ARG A 152 -11.02 -2.59 27.27
N ALA A 153 -9.71 -2.83 27.29
CA ALA A 153 -9.12 -4.11 27.70
C ALA A 153 -8.93 -4.21 29.23
N ASN A 154 -9.00 -3.09 29.94
CA ASN A 154 -8.90 -2.99 31.40
C ASN A 154 -10.28 -2.70 32.00
#